data_AF-A0A0C2GJP4-F1
#
_entry.id   AF-A0A0C2GJP4-F1
#
_cell.length_a   1.000
_cell.length_b   1.000
_cell.length_c   1.000
_cell.angle_alpha   90.00
_cell.angle_beta   90.00
_cell.angle_gamma   90.00
#
_symmetry.space_group_name_H-M   'P 1'
#
loop_
_entity.id
_entity.type
_entity.pdbx_description
1 polymer ?
#
loop_
_entity_poly.entity_id
_entity_poly.type
_entity_poly.pdbx_seq_one_letter_code
_entity_poly.pdbx_strand_id
1 'polypeptide(L)'
;MPAKSVISALETLESLANNNERENEEILSLQKTVERLEQEKQARQLQTAKFEEELDQVEETYKKDINELRLMVKTLMSENKTLSTTVSSLPASAESPTTAAMHEEDVKLMFELKEMSHKQKEEIKALQRDVEQYACEVENLQNSIEKLIRQNEELLRKNTSLQKQGRMIVEEKMEIIRRLEKTEEANIQLRRMLSDTDRACKDLQQASQLDDEPRFTLAELREVLQEKNVLKGRVMELEEELENLRPGRKERERDDLLSDEPPRTDEGEEMLVYGPLPREPDEKLYPWKYERKDSGVRRL
;
A
#
# COMPACT_ATOMS: atom_id res chain seq x y z
N MET A 1 29.76 9.40 -34.24
CA MET A 1 29.61 7.96 -34.56
C MET A 1 29.37 7.05 -33.36
N PRO A 2 30.12 7.11 -32.22
CA PRO A 2 30.01 6.09 -31.15
C PRO A 2 28.70 6.14 -30.33
N ALA A 3 28.05 7.30 -30.23
CA ALA A 3 26.79 7.41 -29.47
C ALA A 3 25.64 6.59 -30.08
N LYS A 4 25.55 6.48 -31.42
CA LYS A 4 24.48 5.73 -32.08
C LYS A 4 24.62 4.21 -31.89
N SER A 5 25.85 3.69 -31.89
CA SER A 5 26.09 2.26 -31.63
C SER A 5 25.82 1.89 -30.17
N VAL A 6 26.11 2.80 -29.23
CA VAL A 6 25.78 2.60 -27.81
C VAL A 6 24.27 2.61 -27.58
N ILE A 7 23.54 3.57 -28.17
CA ILE A 7 22.07 3.62 -28.07
C ILE A 7 21.44 2.35 -28.63
N SER A 8 21.85 1.92 -29.82
CA SER A 8 21.33 0.67 -30.43
C SER A 8 21.64 -0.57 -29.58
N ALA A 9 22.81 -0.63 -28.93
CA ALA A 9 23.14 -1.72 -28.01
C ALA A 9 22.33 -1.68 -26.70
N LEU A 10 21.97 -0.49 -26.22
CA LEU A 10 21.12 -0.34 -25.05
C LEU A 10 19.66 -0.70 -25.36
N GLU A 11 19.14 -0.29 -26.52
CA GLU A 11 17.79 -0.65 -26.99
C GLU A 11 17.65 -2.18 -27.16
N THR A 12 18.67 -2.85 -27.70
CA THR A 12 18.65 -4.33 -27.81
C THR A 12 18.73 -5.00 -26.44
N LEU A 13 19.54 -4.48 -25.52
CA LEU A 13 19.60 -4.99 -24.14
C LEU A 13 18.27 -4.79 -23.40
N GLU A 14 17.61 -3.65 -23.57
CA GLU A 14 16.29 -3.39 -22.99
C GLU A 14 15.23 -4.34 -23.56
N SER A 15 15.23 -4.56 -24.88
CA SER A 15 14.34 -5.54 -25.49
C SER A 15 14.58 -6.96 -24.99
N LEU A 16 15.84 -7.35 -24.79
CA LEU A 16 16.20 -8.67 -24.25
C LEU A 16 15.79 -8.80 -22.78
N ALA A 17 15.98 -7.76 -21.97
CA ALA A 17 15.56 -7.73 -20.57
C ALA A 17 14.03 -7.86 -20.45
N ASN A 18 13.28 -7.10 -21.24
CA ASN A 18 11.81 -7.18 -21.27
C ASN A 18 11.31 -8.56 -21.74
N ASN A 19 11.96 -9.17 -22.72
CA ASN A 19 11.61 -10.53 -23.14
C ASN A 19 11.92 -11.55 -22.05
N ASN A 20 13.06 -11.43 -21.37
CA ASN A 20 13.40 -12.32 -20.26
C ASN A 20 12.42 -12.20 -19.09
N GLU A 21 11.97 -10.98 -18.77
CA GLU A 21 10.95 -10.75 -17.74
C GLU A 21 9.63 -11.44 -18.11
N ARG A 22 9.17 -11.31 -19.36
CA ARG A 22 7.97 -12.00 -19.85
C ARG A 22 8.11 -13.52 -19.82
N GLU A 23 9.25 -14.05 -20.25
CA GLU A 23 9.53 -15.50 -20.19
C GLU A 23 9.53 -16.00 -18.74
N ASN A 24 10.08 -15.22 -17.80
CA ASN A 24 10.05 -15.56 -16.37
C ASN A 24 8.61 -15.55 -15.82
N GLU A 25 7.79 -14.57 -16.19
CA GLU A 25 6.37 -14.54 -15.83
C GLU A 25 5.62 -15.76 -16.39
N GLU A 26 5.90 -16.14 -17.64
CA GLU A 26 5.30 -17.32 -18.27
C GLU A 26 5.74 -18.61 -17.55
N ILE A 27 7.03 -18.76 -17.25
CA ILE A 27 7.55 -19.88 -16.47
C ILE A 27 6.86 -19.98 -15.11
N LEU A 28 6.71 -18.86 -14.39
CA LEU A 28 6.01 -18.83 -13.10
C LEU A 28 4.54 -19.22 -13.25
N SER A 29 3.88 -18.80 -14.33
CA SER A 29 2.48 -19.17 -14.61
C SER A 29 2.33 -20.67 -14.92
N LEU A 30 3.27 -21.23 -15.68
CA LEU A 30 3.31 -22.65 -16.04
C LEU A 30 3.62 -23.50 -14.80
N GLN A 31 4.58 -23.09 -13.97
CA GLN A 31 4.90 -23.77 -12.70
C GLN A 31 3.67 -23.86 -11.80
N LYS A 32 2.93 -22.76 -11.61
CA LYS A 32 1.67 -22.77 -10.84
C LYS A 32 0.61 -23.68 -11.46
N THR A 33 0.55 -23.73 -12.79
CA THR A 33 -0.41 -24.58 -13.50
C THR A 33 -0.06 -26.05 -13.34
N VAL A 34 1.22 -26.41 -13.42
CA VAL A 34 1.73 -27.77 -13.18
C VAL A 34 1.43 -28.19 -11.74
N GLU A 35 1.76 -27.36 -10.75
CA GLU A 35 1.47 -27.64 -9.34
C GLU A 35 -0.02 -27.90 -9.12
N ARG A 36 -0.89 -27.06 -9.69
CA ARG A 36 -2.35 -27.26 -9.62
C ARG A 36 -2.78 -28.58 -10.26
N LEU A 37 -2.24 -28.92 -11.43
CA LEU A 37 -2.58 -30.16 -12.14
C LEU A 37 -2.07 -31.41 -11.41
N GLU A 38 -0.90 -31.33 -10.77
CA GLU A 38 -0.34 -32.40 -9.94
C GLU A 38 -1.21 -32.64 -8.71
N GLN A 39 -1.65 -31.58 -8.03
CA GLN A 39 -2.61 -31.68 -6.92
C GLN A 39 -3.95 -32.27 -7.38
N GLU A 40 -4.48 -31.82 -8.53
CA GLU A 40 -5.74 -32.35 -9.09
C GLU A 40 -5.61 -33.83 -9.49
N LYS A 41 -4.45 -34.25 -10.01
CA LYS A 41 -4.14 -35.65 -10.31
C LYS A 41 -4.06 -36.49 -9.04
N GLN A 42 -3.36 -36.04 -8.01
CA GLN A 42 -3.26 -36.73 -6.72
C GLN A 42 -4.64 -36.87 -6.06
N ALA A 43 -5.44 -35.80 -6.06
CA ALA A 43 -6.80 -35.81 -5.52
C ALA A 43 -7.70 -36.83 -6.25
N ARG A 44 -7.64 -36.86 -7.60
CA ARG A 44 -8.36 -37.86 -8.40
C ARG A 44 -7.90 -39.29 -8.08
N GLN A 45 -6.60 -39.53 -7.96
CA GLN A 45 -6.07 -40.86 -7.62
C GLN A 45 -6.56 -41.34 -6.24
N LEU A 46 -6.53 -40.46 -5.24
CA LEU A 46 -7.06 -40.77 -3.91
C LEU A 46 -8.57 -41.06 -3.94
N GLN A 47 -9.32 -40.30 -4.74
CA GLN A 47 -10.75 -40.54 -4.91
C GLN A 47 -11.03 -41.88 -5.59
N THR A 48 -10.31 -42.23 -6.66
CA THR A 48 -10.42 -43.54 -7.31
C THR A 48 -10.09 -44.68 -6.35
N ALA A 49 -9.01 -44.56 -5.57
CA ALA A 49 -8.62 -45.57 -4.60
C ALA A 49 -9.69 -45.78 -3.51
N LYS A 50 -10.32 -44.70 -3.03
CA LYS A 50 -11.43 -44.80 -2.07
C LYS A 50 -12.65 -45.49 -2.66
N PHE A 51 -13.02 -45.15 -3.90
CA PHE A 51 -14.13 -45.82 -4.57
C PHE A 51 -13.86 -47.31 -4.82
N GLU A 52 -12.62 -47.68 -5.11
CA GLU A 52 -12.20 -49.08 -5.25
C GLU A 52 -12.31 -49.83 -3.91
N GLU A 53 -11.86 -49.23 -2.81
CA GLU A 53 -12.00 -49.79 -1.45
C GLU A 53 -13.48 -49.95 -1.03
N GLU A 54 -14.32 -48.95 -1.31
CA GLU A 54 -15.77 -49.02 -1.06
C GLU A 54 -16.43 -50.15 -1.88
N LEU A 55 -16.03 -50.30 -3.15
CA LEU A 55 -16.52 -51.37 -4.02
C LEU A 55 -16.14 -52.76 -3.48
N ASP A 56 -14.88 -52.95 -3.10
CA ASP A 56 -14.39 -54.20 -2.50
C ASP A 56 -15.18 -54.55 -1.23
N GLN A 57 -15.46 -53.56 -0.39
CA GLN A 57 -16.25 -53.76 0.84
C GLN A 57 -17.69 -54.19 0.54
N VAL A 58 -18.31 -53.60 -0.49
CA VAL A 58 -19.64 -54.00 -0.96
C VAL A 58 -19.61 -55.42 -1.56
N GLU A 59 -18.59 -55.79 -2.31
CA GLU A 59 -18.46 -57.15 -2.83
C GLU A 59 -18.30 -58.19 -1.70
N GLU A 60 -17.48 -57.89 -0.68
CA GLU A 60 -17.29 -58.79 0.46
C GLU A 60 -18.55 -58.94 1.31
N THR A 61 -19.36 -57.88 1.46
CA THR A 61 -20.66 -57.99 2.14
C THR A 61 -21.62 -58.87 1.33
N TYR A 62 -21.75 -58.66 0.02
CA TYR A 62 -22.59 -59.53 -0.81
C TYR A 62 -22.11 -61.00 -0.80
N LYS A 63 -20.81 -61.26 -0.79
CA LYS A 63 -20.28 -62.63 -0.66
C LYS A 63 -20.69 -63.26 0.67
N LYS A 64 -20.63 -62.51 1.77
CA LYS A 64 -21.08 -62.99 3.09
C LYS A 64 -22.58 -63.31 3.07
N ASP A 65 -23.41 -62.39 2.59
CA ASP A 65 -24.86 -62.58 2.52
C ASP A 65 -25.24 -63.79 1.66
N ILE A 66 -24.59 -63.97 0.50
CA ILE A 66 -24.80 -65.14 -0.35
C ILE A 66 -24.44 -66.44 0.38
N ASN A 67 -23.35 -66.45 1.14
CA ASN A 67 -22.93 -67.63 1.90
C ASN A 67 -23.90 -67.93 3.05
N GLU A 68 -24.37 -66.92 3.76
CA GLU A 68 -25.36 -67.04 4.83
C GLU A 68 -26.70 -67.57 4.30
N LEU A 69 -27.19 -67.01 3.19
CA LEU A 69 -28.40 -67.48 2.54
C LEU A 69 -28.26 -68.93 2.05
N ARG A 70 -27.10 -69.31 1.49
CA ARG A 70 -26.82 -70.70 1.10
C ARG A 70 -26.83 -71.64 2.29
N LEU A 71 -26.23 -71.24 3.41
CA LEU A 71 -26.25 -71.99 4.66
C LEU A 71 -27.68 -72.17 5.17
N MET A 72 -28.46 -71.08 5.20
CA MET A 72 -29.87 -71.11 5.62
C MET A 72 -30.70 -72.05 4.75
N VAL A 73 -30.56 -71.97 3.41
CA VAL A 73 -31.24 -72.89 2.49
C VAL A 73 -30.85 -74.34 2.77
N LYS A 74 -29.56 -74.62 2.99
CA LYS A 74 -29.10 -75.99 3.30
C LYS A 74 -29.70 -76.50 4.61
N THR A 75 -29.76 -75.65 5.65
CA THR A 75 -30.38 -75.99 6.94
C THR A 75 -31.87 -76.27 6.77
N LEU A 76 -32.62 -75.36 6.13
CA LEU A 76 -34.05 -75.53 5.87
C LEU A 76 -34.34 -76.76 5.01
N MET A 77 -33.51 -77.07 4.01
CA MET A 77 -33.65 -78.29 3.22
C MET A 77 -33.43 -79.56 4.06
N SER A 78 -32.46 -79.52 4.98
CA SER A 78 -32.21 -80.66 5.89
C SER A 78 -33.37 -80.85 6.87
N GLU A 79 -33.89 -79.77 7.44
CA GLU A 79 -35.05 -79.78 8.32
C GLU A 79 -36.29 -80.27 7.59
N ASN A 80 -36.59 -79.75 6.40
CA ASN A 80 -37.71 -80.24 5.58
C ASN A 80 -37.60 -81.72 5.26
N LYS A 81 -36.39 -82.21 4.96
CA LYS A 81 -36.17 -83.64 4.74
C LYS A 81 -36.46 -84.45 6.01
N THR A 82 -35.99 -83.98 7.17
CA THR A 82 -36.25 -84.66 8.46
C THR A 82 -37.73 -84.64 8.84
N LEU A 83 -38.42 -83.51 8.64
CA LEU A 83 -39.85 -83.37 8.89
C LEU A 83 -40.65 -84.26 7.94
N SER A 84 -40.30 -84.27 6.65
CA SER A 84 -40.94 -85.11 5.65
C SER A 84 -40.79 -86.60 5.96
N THR A 85 -39.61 -87.05 6.43
CA THR A 85 -39.42 -88.44 6.90
C THR A 85 -40.20 -88.75 8.18
N THR A 86 -40.33 -87.78 9.08
CA THR A 86 -41.06 -87.95 10.36
C THR A 86 -42.58 -88.01 10.11
N VAL A 87 -43.11 -87.12 9.28
CA VAL A 87 -44.53 -87.12 8.87
C VAL A 87 -44.88 -88.38 8.08
N SER A 88 -43.98 -88.87 7.21
CA SER A 88 -44.21 -90.09 6.42
C SER A 88 -44.14 -91.37 7.27
N SER A 89 -43.53 -91.33 8.46
CA SER A 89 -43.42 -92.46 9.38
C SER A 89 -44.49 -92.45 10.49
N LEU A 90 -45.32 -91.41 10.56
CA LEU A 90 -46.43 -91.32 11.52
C LEU A 90 -47.70 -91.97 10.94
N PRO A 91 -48.35 -92.90 11.66
CA PRO A 91 -49.61 -93.48 11.22
C PRO A 91 -50.73 -92.44 11.25
N ALA A 92 -51.55 -92.39 10.19
CA ALA A 92 -52.71 -91.52 10.09
C ALA A 92 -53.84 -92.01 11.02
N SER A 93 -53.81 -91.65 12.29
CA SER A 93 -54.99 -91.68 13.16
C SER A 93 -54.77 -90.98 14.50
N ALA A 94 -55.84 -90.30 14.93
CA ALA A 94 -56.21 -89.91 16.29
C ALA A 94 -55.52 -88.69 16.92
N GLU A 95 -56.37 -87.74 17.35
CA GLU A 95 -56.07 -86.80 18.42
C GLU A 95 -55.56 -87.59 19.64
N SER A 96 -54.25 -87.48 19.86
CA SER A 96 -53.48 -88.13 20.90
C SER A 96 -53.06 -87.06 21.92
N PRO A 97 -52.78 -87.39 23.20
CA PRO A 97 -52.20 -86.47 24.20
C PRO A 97 -50.98 -85.66 23.72
N THR A 98 -50.35 -86.08 22.62
CA THR A 98 -49.34 -85.33 21.87
C THR A 98 -49.83 -83.96 21.35
N THR A 99 -51.09 -83.82 20.92
CA THR A 99 -51.61 -82.54 20.41
C THR A 99 -51.80 -81.51 21.53
N ALA A 100 -52.15 -81.95 22.73
CA ALA A 100 -52.23 -81.10 23.92
C ALA A 100 -50.84 -80.62 24.38
N ALA A 101 -49.83 -81.50 24.35
CA ALA A 101 -48.44 -81.14 24.63
C ALA A 101 -47.86 -80.19 23.57
N MET A 102 -48.18 -80.41 22.28
CA MET A 102 -47.84 -79.48 21.20
C MET A 102 -48.50 -78.11 21.38
N HIS A 103 -49.78 -78.06 21.76
CA HIS A 103 -50.44 -76.79 22.09
C HIS A 103 -49.80 -76.09 23.29
N GLU A 104 -49.29 -76.82 24.29
CA GLU A 104 -48.56 -76.21 25.41
C GLU A 104 -47.20 -75.65 24.98
N GLU A 105 -46.47 -76.35 24.11
CA GLU A 105 -45.23 -75.85 23.49
C GLU A 105 -45.47 -74.63 22.60
N ASP A 106 -46.54 -74.61 21.79
CA ASP A 106 -46.94 -73.47 20.96
C ASP A 106 -47.26 -72.24 21.81
N VAL A 107 -47.93 -72.44 22.95
CA VAL A 107 -48.24 -71.35 23.91
C VAL A 107 -46.97 -70.81 24.56
N LYS A 108 -46.00 -71.67 24.91
CA LYS A 108 -44.68 -71.25 25.42
C LYS A 108 -43.91 -70.45 24.38
N LEU A 109 -43.84 -70.94 23.14
CA LEU A 109 -43.21 -70.25 22.03
C LEU A 109 -43.85 -68.88 21.77
N MET A 110 -45.18 -68.78 21.86
CA MET A 110 -45.88 -67.50 21.72
C MET A 110 -45.46 -66.51 22.82
N PHE A 111 -45.28 -66.98 24.05
CA PHE A 111 -44.83 -66.14 25.16
C PHE A 111 -43.39 -65.65 24.94
N GLU A 112 -42.49 -66.52 24.49
CA GLU A 112 -41.11 -66.17 24.14
C GLU A 112 -41.05 -65.16 22.98
N LEU A 113 -41.82 -65.38 21.92
CA LEU A 113 -41.95 -64.44 20.79
C LEU A 113 -42.47 -63.09 21.25
N LYS A 114 -43.44 -63.06 22.18
CA LYS A 114 -43.97 -61.84 22.75
C LYS A 114 -42.93 -61.10 23.60
N GLU A 115 -42.14 -61.83 24.39
CA GLU A 115 -41.05 -61.25 25.17
C GLU A 115 -39.96 -60.68 24.26
N MET A 116 -39.55 -61.42 23.23
CA MET A 116 -38.58 -60.95 22.24
C MET A 116 -39.07 -59.75 21.45
N SER A 117 -40.35 -59.74 21.04
CA SER A 117 -40.99 -58.59 20.41
C SER A 117 -40.99 -57.37 21.34
N HIS A 118 -41.23 -57.57 22.64
CA HIS A 118 -41.15 -56.49 23.62
C HIS A 118 -39.72 -55.95 23.76
N LYS A 119 -38.71 -56.82 23.84
CA LYS A 119 -37.29 -56.44 23.88
C LYS A 119 -36.89 -55.64 22.65
N GLN A 120 -37.21 -56.13 21.46
CA GLN A 120 -36.95 -55.44 20.20
C GLN A 120 -37.63 -54.07 20.14
N LYS A 121 -38.86 -53.96 20.65
CA LYS A 121 -39.57 -52.67 20.74
C LYS A 121 -38.86 -51.67 21.65
N GLU A 122 -38.34 -52.11 22.79
CA GLU A 122 -37.58 -51.24 23.68
C GLU A 122 -36.20 -50.86 23.09
N GLU A 123 -35.55 -51.78 22.40
CA GLU A 123 -34.30 -51.52 21.67
C GLU A 123 -34.49 -50.49 20.54
N ILE A 124 -35.56 -50.62 19.75
CA ILE A 124 -35.93 -49.63 18.73
C ILE A 124 -36.13 -48.25 19.36
N LYS A 125 -36.81 -48.17 20.51
CA LYS A 125 -36.99 -46.88 21.21
C LYS A 125 -35.67 -46.33 21.74
N ALA A 126 -34.74 -47.17 22.19
CA ALA A 126 -33.42 -46.73 22.63
C ALA A 126 -32.63 -46.14 21.46
N LEU A 127 -32.55 -46.87 20.35
CA LEU A 127 -31.90 -46.41 19.12
C LEU A 127 -32.53 -45.14 18.56
N GLN A 128 -33.86 -44.99 18.64
CA GLN A 128 -34.54 -43.74 18.24
C GLN A 128 -34.10 -42.54 19.08
N ARG A 129 -33.94 -42.71 20.41
CA ARG A 129 -33.44 -41.63 21.28
C ARG A 129 -32.00 -41.28 20.95
N ASP A 130 -31.15 -42.27 20.67
CA ASP A 130 -29.76 -42.04 20.28
C ASP A 130 -29.69 -41.27 18.96
N VAL A 131 -30.52 -41.63 17.97
CA VAL A 131 -30.62 -40.91 16.68
C VAL A 131 -31.07 -39.45 16.89
N GLU A 132 -32.07 -39.21 17.74
CA GLU A 132 -32.53 -37.85 18.08
C GLU A 132 -31.41 -37.04 18.77
N GLN A 133 -30.66 -37.68 19.68
CA GLN A 133 -29.52 -37.05 20.33
C GLN A 133 -28.42 -36.68 19.33
N TYR A 134 -28.00 -37.62 18.47
CA TYR A 134 -26.99 -37.35 17.44
C TYR A 134 -27.46 -36.28 16.46
N ALA A 135 -28.75 -36.23 16.11
CA ALA A 135 -29.28 -35.17 15.26
C ALA A 135 -29.11 -33.78 15.91
N CYS A 136 -29.39 -33.65 17.21
CA CYS A 136 -29.18 -32.41 17.96
C CYS A 136 -27.69 -32.03 18.04
N GLU A 137 -26.81 -33.00 18.27
CA GLU A 137 -25.35 -32.78 18.29
C GLU A 137 -24.84 -32.30 16.93
N VAL A 138 -25.30 -32.90 15.84
CA VAL A 138 -24.98 -32.47 14.47
C VAL A 138 -25.44 -31.03 14.22
N GLU A 139 -26.66 -30.67 14.63
CA GLU A 139 -27.17 -29.30 14.47
C GLU A 139 -26.33 -28.28 15.28
N ASN A 140 -25.93 -28.64 16.50
CA ASN A 140 -25.06 -27.80 17.33
C ASN A 140 -23.66 -27.60 16.73
N LEU A 141 -23.08 -28.66 16.15
CA LEU A 141 -21.80 -28.59 15.45
C LEU A 141 -21.91 -27.76 14.16
N GLN A 142 -22.98 -27.93 13.38
CA GLN A 142 -23.27 -27.11 12.20
C GLN A 142 -23.35 -25.62 12.55
N ASN A 143 -24.11 -25.27 13.60
CA ASN A 143 -24.20 -23.89 14.10
C ASN A 143 -22.83 -23.33 14.53
N SER A 144 -21.98 -24.17 15.12
CA SER A 144 -20.62 -23.76 15.54
C SER A 144 -19.71 -23.54 14.34
N ILE A 145 -19.79 -24.41 13.32
CA ILE A 145 -19.07 -24.27 12.06
C ILE A 145 -19.49 -22.98 11.35
N GLU A 146 -20.78 -22.67 11.26
CA GLU A 146 -21.27 -21.42 10.65
C GLU A 146 -20.72 -20.17 11.35
N LYS A 147 -20.67 -20.18 12.69
CA LYS A 147 -20.05 -19.08 13.46
C LYS A 147 -18.57 -18.92 13.13
N LEU A 148 -17.83 -20.03 13.04
CA LEU A 148 -16.41 -20.00 12.68
C LEU A 148 -16.20 -19.50 11.24
N ILE A 149 -17.05 -19.89 10.29
CA ILE A 149 -17.01 -19.39 8.91
C ILE A 149 -17.16 -17.87 8.89
N ARG A 150 -18.19 -17.33 9.58
CA ARG A 150 -18.42 -15.88 9.65
C ARG A 150 -17.24 -15.13 10.28
N GLN A 151 -16.64 -15.67 11.34
CA GLN A 151 -15.46 -15.10 11.98
C GLN A 151 -14.24 -15.12 11.04
N ASN A 152 -14.04 -16.20 10.31
CA ASN A 152 -12.95 -16.31 9.34
C ASN A 152 -13.10 -15.31 8.20
N GLU A 153 -14.30 -15.16 7.64
CA GLU A 153 -14.59 -14.12 6.65
C GLU A 153 -14.28 -12.71 7.16
N GLU A 154 -14.65 -12.40 8.41
CA GLU A 154 -14.35 -11.12 9.03
C GLU A 154 -12.83 -10.89 9.19
N LEU A 155 -12.09 -11.92 9.61
CA LEU A 155 -10.64 -11.89 9.70
C LEU A 155 -9.97 -11.69 8.35
N LEU A 156 -10.45 -12.35 7.29
CA LEU A 156 -9.96 -12.16 5.92
C LEU A 156 -10.19 -10.72 5.42
N ARG A 157 -11.36 -10.14 5.72
CA ARG A 157 -11.65 -8.72 5.40
C ARG A 157 -10.71 -7.78 6.18
N LYS A 158 -10.50 -8.02 7.48
CA LYS A 158 -9.57 -7.24 8.32
C LYS A 158 -8.14 -7.33 7.80
N ASN A 159 -7.67 -8.54 7.49
CA ASN A 159 -6.33 -8.76 6.95
C ASN A 159 -6.14 -8.01 5.63
N THR A 160 -7.11 -8.11 4.71
CA THR A 160 -7.08 -7.37 3.44
C THR A 160 -7.00 -5.84 3.66
N SER A 161 -7.76 -5.31 4.63
CA SER A 161 -7.73 -3.89 4.99
C SER A 161 -6.37 -3.48 5.56
N LEU A 162 -5.83 -4.25 6.50
CA LEU A 162 -4.51 -4.02 7.09
C LEU A 162 -3.41 -4.09 6.04
N GLN A 163 -3.48 -5.03 5.09
CA GLN A 163 -2.52 -5.14 4.00
C GLN A 163 -2.56 -3.91 3.07
N LYS A 164 -3.76 -3.36 2.79
CA LYS A 164 -3.90 -2.10 2.05
C LYS A 164 -3.30 -0.93 2.81
N GLN A 165 -3.57 -0.82 4.12
CA GLN A 165 -2.99 0.21 4.98
C GLN A 165 -1.46 0.10 5.02
N GLY A 166 -0.92 -1.12 5.13
CA GLY A 166 0.51 -1.37 5.09
C GLY A 166 1.16 -0.89 3.78
N ARG A 167 0.52 -1.13 2.63
CA ARG A 167 1.00 -0.61 1.33
C ARG A 167 1.00 0.92 1.29
N MET A 168 -0.09 1.56 1.73
CA MET A 168 -0.18 3.01 1.80
C MET A 168 0.94 3.62 2.65
N ILE A 169 1.20 3.06 3.84
CA ILE A 169 2.26 3.54 4.73
C ILE A 169 3.64 3.38 4.09
N VAL A 170 3.88 2.29 3.36
CA VAL A 170 5.14 2.08 2.63
C VAL A 170 5.31 3.13 1.52
N GLU A 171 4.26 3.42 0.76
CA GLU A 171 4.26 4.46 -0.28
C GLU A 171 4.52 5.85 0.31
N GLU A 172 3.85 6.20 1.41
CA GLU A 172 4.07 7.46 2.14
C GLU A 172 5.51 7.56 2.67
N LYS A 173 6.04 6.47 3.24
CA LYS A 173 7.43 6.41 3.68
C LYS A 173 8.40 6.64 2.53
N MET A 174 8.18 6.02 1.37
CA MET A 174 9.02 6.21 0.18
C MET A 174 8.97 7.65 -0.34
N GLU A 175 7.79 8.29 -0.31
CA GLU A 175 7.63 9.69 -0.68
C GLU A 175 8.40 10.62 0.26
N ILE A 176 8.34 10.38 1.57
CA ILE A 176 9.09 11.15 2.57
C ILE A 176 10.59 11.00 2.35
N ILE A 177 11.08 9.78 2.11
CA ILE A 177 12.51 9.52 1.83
C ILE A 177 12.95 10.30 0.59
N ARG A 178 12.20 10.24 -0.52
CA ARG A 178 12.53 11.00 -1.75
C ARG A 178 12.57 12.51 -1.52
N ARG A 179 11.66 13.05 -0.69
CA ARG A 179 11.70 14.47 -0.31
C ARG A 179 12.93 14.80 0.54
N LEU A 180 13.27 13.94 1.49
CA LEU A 180 14.45 14.11 2.34
C LEU A 180 15.73 14.11 1.49
N GLU A 181 15.91 13.12 0.61
CA GLU A 181 17.05 13.03 -0.32
C GLU A 181 17.20 14.33 -1.13
N LYS A 182 16.10 14.84 -1.71
CA LYS A 182 16.12 16.11 -2.46
C LYS A 182 16.56 17.30 -1.60
N THR A 183 16.12 17.36 -0.34
CA THR A 183 16.56 18.41 0.59
C THR A 183 18.02 18.26 1.01
N GLU A 184 18.51 17.03 1.15
CA GLU A 184 19.93 16.75 1.44
C GLU A 184 20.82 17.16 0.28
N GLU A 185 20.43 16.84 -0.96
CA GLU A 185 21.12 17.28 -2.17
C GLU A 185 21.20 18.81 -2.26
N ALA A 186 20.07 19.50 -2.02
CA ALA A 186 20.04 20.96 -2.00
C ALA A 186 20.94 21.55 -0.90
N ASN A 187 20.97 20.95 0.29
CA ASN A 187 21.87 21.34 1.37
C ASN A 187 23.34 21.14 1.00
N ILE A 188 23.68 20.03 0.34
CA ILE A 188 25.05 19.79 -0.15
C ILE A 188 25.45 20.86 -1.18
N GLN A 189 24.55 21.22 -2.09
CA GLN A 189 24.79 22.27 -3.09
C GLN A 189 25.02 23.64 -2.42
N LEU A 190 24.17 24.02 -1.46
CA LEU A 190 24.32 25.27 -0.71
C LEU A 190 25.64 25.32 0.06
N ARG A 191 26.04 24.22 0.70
CA ARG A 191 27.34 24.12 1.41
C ARG A 191 28.53 24.30 0.46
N ARG A 192 28.46 23.77 -0.76
CA ARG A 192 29.49 23.99 -1.79
C ARG A 192 29.57 25.46 -2.20
N MET A 193 28.42 26.06 -2.53
CA MET A 193 28.39 27.49 -2.91
C MET A 193 28.89 28.40 -1.78
N LEU A 194 28.55 28.09 -0.53
CA LEU A 194 29.05 28.84 0.63
C LEU A 194 30.57 28.72 0.73
N SER A 195 31.12 27.50 0.58
CA SER A 195 32.58 27.29 0.59
C SER A 195 33.28 28.02 -0.56
N ASP A 196 32.70 28.05 -1.76
CA ASP A 196 33.25 28.76 -2.91
C ASP A 196 33.21 30.28 -2.68
N THR A 197 32.10 30.78 -2.12
CA THR A 197 31.93 32.18 -1.73
C THR A 197 32.94 32.57 -0.64
N ASP A 198 33.11 31.76 0.40
CA ASP A 198 34.08 31.97 1.46
C ASP A 198 35.52 32.02 0.92
N ARG A 199 35.85 31.18 -0.06
CA ARG A 199 37.14 31.24 -0.76
C ARG A 199 37.29 32.55 -1.51
N ALA A 200 36.30 32.93 -2.33
CA ALA A 200 36.34 34.18 -3.08
C ALA A 200 36.47 35.42 -2.16
N CYS A 201 35.76 35.43 -1.02
CA CYS A 201 35.88 36.49 -0.02
C CYS A 201 37.30 36.57 0.58
N LYS A 202 37.92 35.42 0.89
CA LYS A 202 39.31 35.39 1.38
C LYS A 202 40.30 35.86 0.33
N ASP A 203 40.13 35.44 -0.92
CA ASP A 203 41.00 35.85 -2.03
C ASP A 203 40.90 37.37 -2.27
N LEU A 204 39.69 37.94 -2.23
CA LEU A 204 39.47 39.39 -2.30
C LEU A 204 40.10 40.13 -1.12
N GLN A 205 39.98 39.58 0.10
CA GLN A 205 40.59 40.17 1.29
C GLN A 205 42.12 40.17 1.21
N GLN A 206 42.71 39.09 0.70
CA GLN A 206 44.16 39.01 0.45
C GLN A 206 44.60 39.98 -0.65
N ALA A 207 43.86 40.06 -1.76
CA ALA A 207 44.14 41.02 -2.83
C ALA A 207 44.12 42.46 -2.32
N SER A 208 43.16 42.81 -1.45
CA SER A 208 43.09 44.14 -0.82
C SER A 208 44.28 44.44 0.11
N GLN A 209 44.95 43.43 0.66
CA GLN A 209 46.13 43.60 1.53
C GLN A 209 47.44 43.72 0.76
N LEU A 210 47.51 43.16 -0.47
CA LEU A 210 48.67 43.24 -1.36
C LEU A 210 48.69 44.52 -2.22
N ASP A 211 47.64 45.31 -2.12
CA ASP A 211 47.47 46.56 -2.83
C ASP A 211 48.21 47.67 -2.06
N ASP A 212 49.47 47.90 -2.44
CA ASP A 212 50.36 48.99 -1.95
C ASP A 212 49.89 50.39 -2.41
N GLU A 213 48.67 50.51 -2.94
CA GLU A 213 48.08 51.78 -3.32
C GLU A 213 47.83 52.61 -2.05
N PRO A 214 48.30 53.87 -1.97
CA PRO A 214 48.15 54.69 -0.76
C PRO A 214 46.66 54.93 -0.47
N ARG A 215 46.18 54.30 0.59
CA ARG A 215 44.79 54.42 1.05
C ARG A 215 44.69 55.60 2.00
N PHE A 216 44.11 56.70 1.53
CA PHE A 216 43.75 57.80 2.41
C PHE A 216 42.68 57.37 3.41
N THR A 217 42.88 57.67 4.69
CA THR A 217 41.84 57.42 5.68
C THR A 217 40.67 58.41 5.49
N LEU A 218 39.47 58.01 5.91
CA LEU A 218 38.33 58.94 5.96
C LEU A 218 38.63 60.19 6.82
N ALA A 219 39.56 60.07 7.77
CA ALA A 219 40.04 61.19 8.57
C ALA A 219 40.92 62.15 7.75
N GLU A 220 41.92 61.63 7.03
CA GLU A 220 42.76 62.43 6.13
C GLU A 220 41.95 63.14 5.05
N LEU A 221 40.97 62.45 4.45
CA LEU A 221 40.09 63.08 3.46
C LEU A 221 39.28 64.24 4.05
N ARG A 222 38.80 64.09 5.30
CA ARG A 222 38.09 65.15 6.01
C ARG A 222 39.02 66.33 6.33
N GLU A 223 40.26 66.06 6.73
CA GLU A 223 41.26 67.08 7.01
C GLU A 223 41.60 67.88 5.75
N VAL A 224 41.88 67.21 4.64
CA VAL A 224 42.13 67.87 3.34
C VAL A 224 40.92 68.67 2.87
N LEU A 225 39.70 68.16 3.06
CA LEU A 225 38.48 68.91 2.73
C LEU A 225 38.31 70.14 3.63
N GLN A 226 38.67 70.05 4.90
CA GLN A 226 38.61 71.16 5.84
C GLN A 226 39.66 72.22 5.50
N GLU A 227 40.89 71.82 5.20
CA GLU A 227 41.94 72.70 4.68
C GLU A 227 41.51 73.37 3.38
N LYS A 228 40.94 72.62 2.45
CA LYS A 228 40.38 73.16 1.20
C LYS A 228 39.32 74.23 1.47
N ASN A 229 38.42 74.00 2.43
CA ASN A 229 37.38 74.97 2.77
C ASN A 229 37.95 76.24 3.41
N VAL A 230 38.96 76.11 4.28
CA VAL A 230 39.67 77.24 4.88
C VAL A 230 40.39 78.05 3.79
N LEU A 231 41.12 77.39 2.90
CA LEU A 231 41.80 78.04 1.78
C LEU A 231 40.80 78.72 0.85
N LYS A 232 39.65 78.09 0.57
CA LYS A 232 38.58 78.71 -0.22
C LYS A 232 38.05 79.98 0.45
N GLY A 233 37.84 79.98 1.76
CA GLY A 233 37.47 81.19 2.51
C GLY A 233 38.54 82.28 2.41
N ARG A 234 39.82 81.91 2.54
CA ARG A 234 40.94 82.85 2.43
C ARG A 234 41.07 83.44 1.02
N VAL A 235 40.83 82.63 -0.01
CA VAL A 235 40.78 83.10 -1.40
C VAL A 235 39.65 84.12 -1.58
N MET A 236 38.46 83.86 -1.02
CA MET A 236 37.35 84.83 -1.08
C MET A 236 37.69 86.16 -0.39
N GLU A 237 38.32 86.13 0.78
CA GLU A 237 38.78 87.35 1.47
C GLU A 237 39.80 88.14 0.63
N LEU A 238 40.77 87.44 0.04
CA LEU A 238 41.78 88.07 -0.83
C LEU A 238 41.16 88.62 -2.12
N GLU A 239 40.19 87.92 -2.70
CA GLU A 239 39.41 88.40 -3.85
C GLU A 239 38.61 89.66 -3.48
N GLU A 240 37.99 89.72 -2.29
CA GLU A 240 37.31 90.92 -1.80
C GLU A 240 38.28 92.09 -1.57
N GLU A 241 39.45 91.85 -0.95
CA GLU A 241 40.50 92.86 -0.79
C GLU A 241 41.01 93.39 -2.14
N LEU A 242 41.23 92.50 -3.11
CA LEU A 242 41.63 92.87 -4.47
C LEU A 242 40.53 93.66 -5.19
N GLU A 243 39.26 93.28 -5.04
CA GLU A 243 38.11 94.02 -5.58
C GLU A 243 38.02 95.42 -4.93
N ASN A 244 38.29 95.53 -3.63
CA ASN A 244 38.35 96.80 -2.89
C ASN A 244 39.47 97.73 -3.34
N LEU A 245 40.61 97.17 -3.77
CA LEU A 245 41.77 97.91 -4.27
C LEU A 245 41.73 98.15 -5.79
N ARG A 246 40.75 97.58 -6.50
CA ARG A 246 40.57 97.78 -7.93
C ARG A 246 40.14 99.24 -8.20
N PRO A 247 40.87 100.00 -9.03
CA PRO A 247 40.44 101.34 -9.41
C PRO A 247 39.09 101.23 -10.15
N GLY A 248 38.04 101.86 -9.62
CA GLY A 248 36.68 101.89 -10.22
C GLY A 248 35.53 101.38 -9.33
N ARG A 249 35.78 100.90 -8.10
CA ARG A 249 34.70 100.38 -7.22
C ARG A 249 33.62 101.44 -6.87
N LYS A 250 34.00 102.71 -6.75
CA LYS A 250 33.06 103.84 -6.53
C LYS A 250 32.33 104.32 -7.81
N GLU A 251 32.65 103.76 -8.98
CA GLU A 251 31.94 104.03 -10.24
C GLU A 251 30.91 102.93 -10.54
N ARG A 252 31.20 101.66 -10.19
CA ARG A 252 30.28 100.54 -10.43
C ARG A 252 29.05 100.50 -9.51
N GLU A 253 29.18 100.92 -8.24
CA GLU A 253 28.01 101.07 -7.34
C GLU A 253 27.01 102.17 -7.81
N ARG A 254 27.41 103.06 -8.73
CA ARG A 254 26.53 104.06 -9.36
C ARG A 254 25.91 103.60 -10.68
N ASP A 255 26.54 102.67 -11.39
CA ASP A 255 26.02 102.10 -12.65
C ASP A 255 25.00 100.96 -12.40
N ASP A 256 25.11 100.23 -11.28
CA ASP A 256 24.14 99.19 -10.89
C ASP A 256 22.77 99.74 -10.43
N LEU A 257 22.62 101.07 -10.29
CA LEU A 257 21.36 101.74 -9.94
C LEU A 257 20.60 102.32 -11.16
N LEU A 258 21.12 102.17 -12.38
CA LEU A 258 20.54 102.79 -13.59
C LEU A 258 20.33 101.84 -14.79
N SER A 259 20.33 100.53 -14.57
CA SER A 259 19.96 99.56 -15.61
C SER A 259 18.65 98.84 -15.26
N ASP A 260 17.54 99.48 -15.65
CA ASP A 260 16.20 98.86 -15.76
C ASP A 260 16.16 98.04 -17.08
N GLU A 261 16.47 96.75 -17.01
CA GLU A 261 16.06 95.78 -18.05
C GLU A 261 15.97 94.36 -17.44
N PRO A 262 14.77 93.77 -17.29
CA PRO A 262 14.63 92.34 -16.98
C PRO A 262 14.79 91.58 -18.30
N PRO A 263 15.50 90.45 -18.41
CA PRO A 263 15.19 89.20 -17.70
C PRO A 263 16.50 88.36 -17.52
N ARG A 264 16.60 87.08 -17.13
CA ARG A 264 15.81 85.88 -17.37
C ARG A 264 16.15 84.92 -16.23
N THR A 265 15.12 84.28 -15.68
CA THR A 265 15.24 82.97 -15.06
C THR A 265 16.09 82.11 -16.00
N ASP A 266 17.32 81.79 -15.60
CA ASP A 266 18.05 80.71 -16.23
C ASP A 266 17.31 79.44 -15.80
N GLU A 267 16.31 79.07 -16.60
CA GLU A 267 15.68 77.76 -16.62
C GLU A 267 16.75 76.74 -17.05
N GLY A 268 17.71 76.51 -16.16
CA GLY A 268 18.52 75.32 -16.11
C GLY A 268 17.91 74.33 -15.12
N GLU A 269 16.58 74.16 -15.11
CA GLU A 269 16.01 72.94 -14.55
C GLU A 269 16.45 71.80 -15.45
N GLU A 270 17.54 71.16 -15.04
CA GLU A 270 17.93 69.84 -15.51
C GLU A 270 16.72 68.92 -15.35
N MET A 271 15.96 68.74 -16.43
CA MET A 271 14.75 67.95 -16.42
C MET A 271 15.14 66.50 -16.15
N LEU A 272 15.00 66.07 -14.89
CA LEU A 272 15.25 64.70 -14.47
C LEU A 272 14.29 63.77 -15.23
N VAL A 273 14.77 63.19 -16.34
CA VAL A 273 14.04 62.15 -17.06
C VAL A 273 14.11 60.87 -16.22
N TYR A 274 13.16 60.71 -15.32
CA TYR A 274 12.94 59.41 -14.68
C TYR A 274 12.45 58.43 -15.74
N GLY A 275 13.25 57.41 -16.04
CA GLY A 275 12.83 56.29 -16.87
C GLY A 275 11.55 55.65 -16.32
N PRO A 276 10.76 54.94 -17.17
CA PRO A 276 9.49 54.37 -16.75
C PRO A 276 9.67 53.50 -15.51
N LEU A 277 8.91 53.83 -14.47
CA LEU A 277 8.97 53.16 -13.17
C LEU A 277 8.76 51.64 -13.37
N PRO A 278 9.59 50.76 -12.80
CA PRO A 278 9.39 49.33 -12.89
C PRO A 278 7.97 48.96 -12.46
N ARG A 279 7.18 48.44 -13.39
CA ARG A 279 5.79 48.08 -13.12
C ARG A 279 5.78 46.88 -12.19
N GLU A 280 5.01 46.94 -11.10
CA GLU A 280 4.90 45.80 -10.20
C GLU A 280 4.39 44.57 -10.96
N PRO A 281 4.90 43.35 -10.64
CA PRO A 281 4.42 42.13 -11.26
C PRO A 281 2.91 41.98 -11.06
N ASP A 282 2.20 41.53 -12.09
CA ASP A 282 0.73 41.36 -12.07
C ASP A 282 0.24 40.45 -10.92
N GLU A 283 1.09 39.54 -10.45
CA GLU A 283 0.84 38.68 -9.30
C GLU A 283 0.62 39.46 -7.99
N LYS A 284 1.25 40.63 -7.84
CA LYS A 284 1.04 41.53 -6.69
C LYS A 284 -0.21 42.40 -6.85
N LEU A 285 -0.52 42.83 -8.07
CA LEU A 285 -1.70 43.65 -8.35
C LEU A 285 -3.01 42.85 -8.25
N TYR A 286 -2.98 41.56 -8.57
CA TYR A 286 -4.16 40.70 -8.56
C TYR A 286 -3.93 39.38 -7.80
N PRO A 287 -3.64 39.38 -6.49
CA PRO A 287 -3.33 38.17 -5.74
C PRO A 287 -4.42 37.10 -5.83
N TRP A 288 -5.70 37.51 -5.87
CA TRP A 288 -6.86 36.61 -5.99
C TRP A 288 -6.96 35.86 -7.34
N LYS A 289 -6.27 36.34 -8.39
CA LYS A 289 -6.21 35.61 -9.67
C LYS A 289 -5.23 34.44 -9.63
N TYR A 290 -4.29 34.48 -8.68
CA TYR A 290 -3.21 33.50 -8.51
C TYR A 290 -3.31 32.73 -7.19
N GLU A 291 -4.33 33.02 -6.36
CA GLU A 291 -4.69 32.18 -5.23
C GLU A 291 -5.01 30.77 -5.73
N ARG A 292 -4.19 29.80 -5.30
CA ARG A 292 -4.47 28.39 -5.54
C ARG A 292 -5.82 28.07 -4.90
N LYS A 293 -6.80 27.73 -5.74
CA LYS A 293 -8.08 27.17 -5.29
C LYS A 293 -7.78 26.03 -4.32
N ASP A 294 -8.34 26.17 -3.11
CA ASP A 294 -8.25 25.27 -1.96
C ASP A 294 -7.66 23.90 -2.28
N SER A 295 -6.40 23.69 -1.89
CA SER A 295 -5.90 22.32 -1.75
C SER A 295 -6.81 21.64 -0.73
N GLY A 296 -7.55 20.63 -1.17
CA GLY A 296 -8.55 19.88 -0.40
C GLY A 296 -7.99 19.06 0.75
N VAL A 297 -7.01 19.59 1.48
CA VAL A 297 -6.49 19.02 2.71
C VAL A 297 -7.40 19.48 3.85
N ARG A 298 -8.41 18.66 4.15
CA ARG A 298 -9.09 18.76 5.45
C ARG A 298 -8.03 18.52 6.52
N ARG A 299 -7.85 19.49 7.41
CA ARG A 299 -7.02 19.33 8.61
C ARG A 299 -7.63 18.19 9.44
N LEU A 300 -6.85 17.12 9.63
CA LEU A 300 -6.96 16.18 10.73
C LEU A 300 -5.96 16.60 11.80
#